data_AF-A0A2V6BQ40-F1
#
_entry.id   AF-A0A2V6BQ40-F1
#
_cell.length_a   1.000
_cell.length_b   1.000
_cell.length_c   1.000
_cell.angle_alpha   90.00
_cell.angle_beta   90.00
_cell.angle_gamma   90.00
#
_symmetry.space_group_name_H-M   'P 1'
#
loop_
_entity.id
_entity.type
_entity.pdbx_description
1 polymer ?
#
loop_
_entity_poly.entity_id
_entity_poly.type
_entity_poly.pdbx_seq_one_letter_code
_entity_poly.pdbx_strand_id
1 'polypeptide(L)' 'MLQHNPLGSGPAYSTETDEHGFFEFPHTSLGRFKLEITAKGFQPYSADVYMPSDFAGNWAVQLEAEVPKRP' A
#
# COMPACT_ATOMS: atom_id res chain seq x y z
N MET A 1 2.15 -2.82 2.27
CA MET A 1 2.56 -2.21 3.56
C MET A 1 2.01 -0.80 3.64
N LEU A 2 1.59 -0.34 4.82
CA LEU A 2 1.05 0.99 5.07
C LEU A 2 1.76 1.59 6.29
N GLN A 3 2.44 2.73 6.11
CA GLN A 3 3.26 3.36 7.15
C GLN A 3 2.83 4.79 7.36
N HIS A 4 2.86 5.30 8.59
CA HIS A 4 2.59 6.71 8.83
C HIS A 4 3.61 7.62 8.11
N ASN A 5 3.15 8.78 7.66
CA ASN A 5 3.97 9.84 7.08
C ASN A 5 3.80 11.14 7.91
N PRO A 6 4.82 11.58 8.68
CA PRO A 6 6.20 11.10 8.69
C PRO A 6 6.38 9.74 9.38
N LEU A 7 7.42 9.01 8.95
CA LEU A 7 7.79 7.71 9.49
C LEU A 7 8.04 7.77 11.00
N GLY A 8 7.63 6.74 11.73
CA GLY A 8 7.80 6.65 13.18
C GLY A 8 6.75 7.40 14.02
N SER A 9 5.79 8.09 13.39
CA SER A 9 4.69 8.76 14.10
C SER A 9 3.55 7.83 14.55
N GLY A 10 3.63 6.54 14.23
CA GLY A 10 2.64 5.54 14.64
C GLY A 10 2.99 4.13 14.13
N PRO A 11 2.09 3.15 14.31
CA PRO A 11 2.32 1.77 13.89
C PRO A 11 2.42 1.63 12.37
N ALA A 12 3.17 0.62 11.92
CA ALA A 12 3.17 0.17 10.54
C ALA A 12 2.23 -1.03 10.39
N TYR A 13 1.52 -1.09 9.28
CA TYR A 13 0.60 -2.18 8.95
C TYR A 13 1.10 -2.95 7.71
N SER A 14 0.97 -4.26 7.72
CA SER A 14 1.28 -5.12 6.57
C SER A 14 0.18 -6.15 6.37
N THR A 15 -0.07 -6.48 5.12
CA THR A 15 -1.03 -7.50 4.69
C THR A 15 -0.55 -8.08 3.36
N GLU A 16 -1.09 -9.22 2.97
CA GLU A 16 -0.85 -9.86 1.69
C GLU A 16 -2.16 -9.88 0.90
N THR A 17 -2.08 -9.82 -0.43
CA THR A 17 -3.25 -9.95 -1.29
C THR A 17 -3.71 -11.40 -1.35
N ASP A 18 -5.02 -11.62 -1.43
CA ASP A 18 -5.60 -12.95 -1.66
C ASP A 18 -5.43 -13.43 -3.12
N GLU A 19 -6.00 -14.60 -3.43
CA GLU A 19 -5.97 -15.22 -4.76
C GLU A 19 -6.66 -14.38 -5.86
N HIS A 20 -7.49 -13.42 -5.46
CA HIS A 20 -8.20 -12.51 -6.34
C HIS A 20 -7.55 -11.12 -6.40
N GLY A 21 -6.45 -10.90 -5.67
CA GLY A 21 -5.72 -9.64 -5.62
C GLY A 21 -6.32 -8.62 -4.64
N PHE A 22 -7.28 -9.00 -3.80
CA PHE A 22 -7.83 -8.11 -2.78
C PHE A 22 -6.92 -8.06 -1.55
N PHE A 23 -6.82 -6.87 -0.95
CA PHE A 23 -6.15 -6.66 0.32
C PHE A 23 -7.01 -5.76 1.20
N GLU A 24 -6.89 -5.93 2.51
CA GLU A 24 -7.57 -5.08 3.48
C GLU A 24 -6.68 -4.74 4.69
N PHE A 25 -6.98 -3.60 5.30
CA PHE A 25 -6.44 -3.19 6.60
C PHE A 25 -7.62 -2.86 7.52
N PRO A 26 -8.11 -3.82 8.32
CA PRO A 26 -9.41 -3.67 9.00
C PRO A 26 -9.45 -2.59 10.09
N HIS A 27 -8.29 -2.25 10.69
CA HIS A 27 -8.22 -1.31 11.81
C HIS A 27 -7.01 -0.36 11.69
N THR A 28 -7.08 0.59 10.75
CA THR A 28 -6.07 1.64 10.63
C THR A 28 -6.40 2.85 11.48
N SER A 29 -5.36 3.44 12.08
CA SER A 29 -5.43 4.75 12.71
C SER A 29 -5.70 5.84 11.68
N LEU A 30 -6.29 6.95 12.14
CA LEU A 30 -6.46 8.15 11.33
C LEU A 30 -5.11 8.82 11.08
N GLY A 31 -4.97 9.50 9.95
CA GLY A 31 -3.78 10.30 9.64
C GLY A 31 -3.27 10.15 8.22
N ARG A 32 -2.02 10.58 8.01
CA ARG A 32 -1.31 10.48 6.73
C ARG A 32 -0.41 9.28 6.72
N PHE A 33 -0.42 8.58 5.59
CA PHE A 33 0.29 7.34 5.39
C PHE A 33 0.96 7.31 4.02
N LYS A 34 2.00 6.50 3.92
CA LYS A 34 2.58 6.02 2.68
C LYS A 34 2.16 4.56 2.50
N LEU A 35 1.45 4.28 1.42
CA LEU A 35 1.10 2.93 0.97
C LEU A 35 2.20 2.45 0.03
N GLU A 36 2.73 1.25 0.26
CA GLU A 36 3.67 0.57 -0.62
C GLU A 36 3.13 -0.82 -0.97
N ILE A 37 3.02 -1.14 -2.27
CA ILE A 37 2.57 -2.44 -2.76
C ILE A 37 3.70 -3.04 -3.60
N THR A 38 4.06 -4.28 -3.31
CA THR A 38 5.12 -5.01 -3.98
C THR A 38 4.63 -6.37 -4.46
N ALA A 39 5.13 -6.81 -5.61
CA ALA A 39 4.92 -8.15 -6.12
C ALA A 39 6.16 -8.59 -6.90
N LYS A 40 6.48 -9.89 -6.85
CA LYS A 40 7.66 -10.43 -7.55
C LYS A 40 7.53 -10.20 -9.06
N GLY A 41 8.56 -9.60 -9.67
CA GLY A 41 8.58 -9.31 -11.10
C GLY A 41 7.80 -8.05 -11.50
N PHE A 42 7.37 -7.23 -10.53
CA PHE A 42 6.70 -5.94 -10.76
C PHE A 42 7.41 -4.81 -10.02
N GLN A 43 7.36 -3.60 -10.60
CA GLN A 43 7.85 -2.40 -9.95
C GLN A 43 7.01 -2.09 -8.70
N PRO A 44 7.63 -1.68 -7.58
CA PRO A 44 6.88 -1.24 -6.40
C PRO A 44 5.98 -0.05 -6.72
N TYR A 45 4.74 -0.10 -6.24
CA TYR A 45 3.83 1.03 -6.24
C TYR A 45 3.91 1.79 -4.91
N SER A 46 3.86 3.12 -4.97
CA SER A 46 3.85 3.98 -3.78
C SER A 46 2.82 5.10 -3.93
N ALA A 47 2.05 5.36 -2.88
CA ALA A 47 1.09 6.47 -2.81
C ALA A 47 1.02 7.07 -1.42
N ASP A 48 0.82 8.40 -1.34
CA ASP A 48 0.45 9.07 -0.10
C ASP A 48 -1.07 9.00 0.07
N VAL A 49 -1.52 8.51 1.22
CA VAL A 49 -2.92 8.32 1.58
C VAL A 49 -3.23 9.11 2.84
N TYR A 50 -4.32 9.87 2.82
CA TYR A 50 -4.86 10.50 4.02
C TYR A 50 -6.16 9.81 4.41
N MET A 51 -6.21 9.26 5.63
CA MET A 51 -7.36 8.57 6.21
C MET A 51 -8.04 9.44 7.28
N PRO A 52 -9.10 10.20 6.93
CA PRO A 52 -10.01 10.82 7.88
C PRO A 52 -10.99 9.81 8.49
N SER A 53 -11.78 10.24 9.49
CA SER A 53 -12.69 9.37 10.26
C SER A 53 -13.83 8.73 9.46
N ASP A 54 -14.14 9.28 8.30
CA ASP A 54 -15.23 8.88 7.40
C ASP A 54 -14.71 8.21 6.11
N PHE A 55 -13.42 7.86 6.06
CA PHE A 55 -12.82 7.29 4.86
C PHE A 55 -13.21 5.82 4.66
N ALA A 56 -13.91 5.54 3.57
CA ALA A 56 -14.05 4.22 2.99
C ALA A 56 -13.60 4.30 1.52
N GLY A 57 -12.44 3.74 1.21
CA GLY A 57 -11.84 3.81 -0.12
C GLY A 57 -11.64 2.42 -0.72
N ASN A 58 -12.12 2.20 -1.94
CA ASN A 58 -11.72 1.07 -2.78
C ASN A 58 -10.61 1.55 -3.71
N TRP A 59 -9.41 1.00 -3.58
CA TRP A 59 -8.25 1.45 -4.35
C TRP A 59 -7.80 0.37 -5.33
N ALA A 60 -8.15 0.55 -6.61
CA ALA A 60 -7.63 -0.29 -7.67
C ALA A 60 -6.19 0.10 -8.01
N VAL A 61 -5.25 -0.85 -7.95
CA VAL A 61 -3.85 -0.66 -8.35
C VAL A 61 -3.49 -1.67 -9.42
N GLN A 62 -2.91 -1.19 -10.52
CA GLN A 62 -2.26 -2.03 -11.52
C GLN A 62 -0.75 -1.81 -11.42
N LEU A 63 0.00 -2.88 -11.14
CA LEU A 63 1.45 -2.82 -11.10
C LEU A 63 2.05 -2.95 -12.50
N GLU A 64 3.12 -2.21 -12.75
CA GLU A 64 3.90 -2.33 -13.96
C GLU A 64 4.94 -3.45 -13.82
N ALA A 65 5.10 -4.28 -14.85
CA ALA A 65 6.10 -5.34 -14.84
C ALA A 65 7.52 -4.75 -14.72
N GLU A 66 8.41 -5.42 -14.01
CA GLU A 66 9.82 -5.03 -13.98
C GLU A 66 10.42 -5.14 -15.37
N VAL A 67 11.01 -4.06 -15.88
CA VAL A 67 11.78 -4.12 -17.11
C VAL A 67 13.00 -5.00 -16.85
N PRO A 68 13.18 -6.13 -17.59
CA PRO A 68 14.35 -6.98 -17.43
C PRO A 68 15.60 -6.15 -17.69
N LYS A 69 16.53 -6.10 -16.73
CA LYS A 69 17.84 -5.48 -16.96
C LYS A 69 18.53 -6.30 -18.05
N ARG A 70 18.77 -5.70 -19.22
CA ARG A 70 19.57 -6.32 -20.28
C ARG A 70 20.98 -6.61 -19.72
N PRO A 71 21.55 -7.80 -20.00
CA PRO A 71 22.89 -8.18 -19.52
C PRO A 71 24.00 -7.33 -20.16
#